data_AF-A0A9D6QYH0-F1
#
_entry.id   AF-A0A9D6QYH0-F1
#
_cell.length_a   1.000
_cell.length_b   1.000
_cell.length_c   1.000
_cell.angle_alpha   90.00
_cell.angle_beta   90.00
_cell.angle_gamma   90.00
#
_symmetry.space_group_name_H-M   'P 1'
#
loop_
_entity.id
_entity.type
_entity.pdbx_description
1 polymer ?
#
loop_
_entity_poly.entity_id
_entity_poly.type
_entity_poly.pdbx_seq_one_letter_code
_entity_poly.pdbx_strand_id
1 'polypeptide(L)'
;MAWIRQSCGREIAAATGGDPARSALLAAIAANESGGRREAYRFAPAVYQRLMGLLEGSESKIEGLTRAQLEKWLSAAGSEAQRKERLKKLAGLYGYTQIPGYCAIEWKASFGALTDKARHFQFAIRRLDSLCREHQLDPATQAVEVGRCWNTGHPHGRMRSGLYSWRLRERMRWYGEMEKG
;
A
#
# COMPACT_ATOMS: atom_id res chain seq x y z
N MET A 1 3.39 10.85 -16.06
CA MET A 1 3.18 9.40 -16.22
C MET A 1 4.27 8.71 -17.03
N ALA A 2 4.91 9.39 -18.01
CA ALA A 2 6.04 8.84 -18.75
C ALA A 2 7.14 8.22 -17.88
N TRP A 3 7.59 8.94 -16.83
CA TRP A 3 8.55 8.41 -15.86
C TRP A 3 8.08 7.13 -15.17
N ILE A 4 6.80 7.04 -14.79
CA ILE A 4 6.24 5.85 -14.12
C ILE A 4 6.24 4.67 -15.08
N ARG A 5 5.80 4.87 -16.33
CA ARG A 5 5.85 3.84 -17.37
C ARG A 5 7.28 3.33 -17.58
N GLN A 6 8.23 4.26 -17.75
CA GLN A 6 9.64 3.92 -17.97
C GLN A 6 10.27 3.18 -16.78
N SER A 7 10.01 3.64 -15.56
CA SER A 7 10.71 3.15 -14.36
C SER A 7 10.04 1.95 -13.68
N CYS A 8 8.72 1.79 -13.83
CA CYS A 8 7.91 0.81 -13.11
C CYS A 8 7.01 -0.03 -14.02
N GLY A 9 6.84 0.34 -15.30
CA GLY A 9 5.80 -0.24 -16.16
C GLY A 9 5.94 -1.75 -16.35
N ARG A 10 7.17 -2.26 -16.47
CA ARG A 10 7.44 -3.70 -16.61
C ARG A 10 6.97 -4.47 -15.37
N GLU A 11 7.32 -4.02 -14.16
CA GLU A 11 6.94 -4.71 -12.93
C GLU A 11 5.44 -4.54 -12.62
N ILE A 12 4.84 -3.42 -13.00
CA ILE A 12 3.38 -3.20 -12.92
C ILE A 12 2.64 -4.16 -13.85
N ALA A 13 3.06 -4.26 -15.12
CA ALA A 13 2.46 -5.18 -16.08
C ALA A 13 2.62 -6.63 -15.61
N ALA A 14 3.81 -7.02 -15.13
CA ALA A 14 4.05 -8.35 -14.59
C ALA A 14 3.15 -8.66 -13.38
N ALA A 15 3.01 -7.74 -12.43
CA ALA A 15 2.19 -7.93 -11.24
C ALA A 15 0.69 -8.05 -11.56
N THR A 16 0.23 -7.36 -12.60
CA THR A 16 -1.19 -7.33 -13.00
C THR A 16 -1.56 -8.36 -14.05
N GLY A 17 -0.60 -9.19 -14.49
CA GLY A 17 -0.79 -10.12 -15.61
C GLY A 17 -1.06 -9.41 -16.94
N GLY A 18 -0.64 -8.14 -17.07
CA GLY A 18 -0.87 -7.31 -18.25
C GLY A 18 -2.27 -6.71 -18.34
N ASP A 19 -3.11 -6.83 -17.31
CA ASP A 19 -4.44 -6.19 -17.29
C ASP A 19 -4.29 -4.65 -17.40
N PRO A 20 -4.85 -4.02 -18.45
CA PRO A 20 -4.65 -2.58 -18.67
C PRO A 20 -5.25 -1.70 -17.58
N ALA A 21 -6.42 -2.05 -17.04
CA ALA A 21 -7.11 -1.26 -16.03
C ALA A 21 -6.35 -1.29 -14.69
N ARG A 22 -5.95 -2.49 -14.27
CA ARG A 22 -5.13 -2.72 -13.07
C ARG A 22 -3.75 -2.10 -13.22
N SER A 23 -3.13 -2.20 -14.40
CA SER A 23 -1.84 -1.56 -14.69
C SER A 23 -1.93 -0.04 -14.55
N ALA A 24 -2.93 0.57 -15.18
CA ALA A 24 -3.16 2.01 -15.09
C ALA A 24 -3.43 2.44 -13.64
N LEU A 25 -4.23 1.66 -12.88
CA LEU A 25 -4.55 1.94 -11.49
C LEU A 25 -3.30 1.88 -10.60
N LEU A 26 -2.50 0.81 -10.67
CA LEU A 26 -1.26 0.72 -9.88
C LEU A 26 -0.25 1.79 -10.27
N ALA A 27 -0.13 2.12 -11.55
CA ALA A 27 0.73 3.22 -12.01
C ALA A 27 0.26 4.56 -11.42
N ALA A 28 -1.04 4.83 -11.41
CA ALA A 28 -1.61 6.04 -10.84
C ALA A 28 -1.42 6.12 -9.31
N ILE A 29 -1.58 4.99 -8.60
CA ILE A 29 -1.28 4.87 -7.16
C ILE A 29 0.21 5.15 -6.92
N ALA A 30 1.12 4.48 -7.64
CA ALA A 30 2.56 4.68 -7.46
C ALA A 30 2.98 6.14 -7.70
N ALA A 31 2.40 6.76 -8.72
CA ALA A 31 2.60 8.17 -8.99
C ALA A 31 2.08 9.05 -7.83
N ASN A 32 0.91 8.75 -7.26
CA ASN A 32 0.29 9.57 -6.21
C ASN A 32 1.05 9.45 -4.89
N GLU A 33 1.50 8.26 -4.57
CA GLU A 33 2.04 7.91 -3.27
C GLU A 33 3.53 8.25 -3.14
N SER A 34 4.31 8.10 -4.22
CA SER A 34 5.76 8.31 -4.17
C SER A 34 6.34 9.05 -5.38
N GLY A 35 5.55 9.26 -6.43
CA GLY A 35 6.08 9.66 -7.73
C GLY A 35 6.94 8.58 -8.40
N GLY A 36 6.77 7.31 -8.02
CA GLY A 36 7.56 6.17 -8.51
C GLY A 36 8.92 6.02 -7.83
N ARG A 37 9.10 6.53 -6.61
CA ARG A 37 10.37 6.51 -5.88
C ARG A 37 10.45 5.31 -4.93
N ARG A 38 11.55 4.56 -5.03
CA ARG A 38 11.83 3.40 -4.16
C ARG A 38 12.08 3.79 -2.72
N GLU A 39 12.76 4.91 -2.52
CA GLU A 39 13.24 5.41 -1.24
C GLU A 39 12.14 6.18 -0.49
N ALA A 40 10.95 6.32 -1.08
CA ALA A 40 9.84 6.99 -0.44
C ALA A 40 9.48 6.30 0.87
N TYR A 41 9.62 7.04 1.96
CA TYR A 41 9.30 6.58 3.29
C TYR A 41 8.62 7.71 4.05
N ARG A 42 7.57 7.37 4.79
CA ARG A 42 7.02 8.27 5.82
C ARG A 42 6.50 7.48 7.00
N PHE A 43 6.66 8.05 8.19
CA PHE A 43 5.97 7.56 9.37
C PHE A 43 4.46 7.89 9.27
N ALA A 44 3.61 6.94 9.62
CA ALA A 44 2.16 7.12 9.66
C ALA A 44 1.64 7.03 11.11
N PRO A 45 1.41 8.18 11.79
CA PRO A 45 0.91 8.20 13.16
C PRO A 45 -0.38 7.41 13.36
N ALA A 46 -1.31 7.46 12.39
CA ALA A 46 -2.55 6.70 12.45
C ALA A 46 -2.32 5.17 12.46
N VAL A 47 -1.33 4.68 11.69
CA VAL A 47 -0.96 3.25 11.71
C VAL A 47 -0.33 2.89 13.05
N TYR A 48 0.53 3.76 13.58
CA TYR A 48 1.12 3.56 14.91
C TYR A 48 0.05 3.46 16.01
N GLN A 49 -0.94 4.36 16.00
CA GLN A 49 -2.04 4.33 16.97
C GLN A 49 -2.86 3.03 16.87
N ARG A 50 -3.14 2.55 15.66
CA ARG A 50 -3.83 1.26 15.48
C ARG A 50 -3.00 0.09 16.01
N LEU A 51 -1.69 0.08 15.76
CA LEU A 51 -0.78 -0.96 16.29
C LEU A 51 -0.76 -0.96 17.83
N MET A 52 -0.78 0.21 18.45
CA MET A 52 -0.91 0.34 19.91
C MET A 52 -2.26 -0.19 20.38
N GLY A 53 -3.36 0.19 19.73
CA GLY A 53 -4.69 -0.31 20.05
C GLY A 53 -4.82 -1.83 19.93
N LEU A 54 -4.10 -2.44 18.98
CA LEU A 54 -4.05 -3.90 18.83
C LEU A 54 -3.32 -4.59 20.00
N LEU A 55 -2.29 -3.96 20.56
CA LEU A 55 -1.60 -4.45 21.77
C LEU A 55 -2.43 -4.24 23.04
N GLU A 56 -3.16 -3.13 23.11
CA GLU A 56 -4.01 -2.77 24.25
C GLU A 56 -5.35 -3.50 24.23
N GLY A 57 -5.75 -4.07 23.08
CA GLY A 57 -7.00 -4.79 22.89
C GLY A 57 -8.20 -3.92 22.47
N SER A 58 -7.98 -2.63 22.21
CA SER A 58 -9.01 -1.74 21.66
C SER A 58 -9.22 -1.92 20.15
N GLU A 59 -8.27 -2.57 19.46
CA GLU A 59 -8.39 -3.05 18.09
C GLU A 59 -8.29 -4.58 18.08
N SER A 60 -9.22 -5.27 17.42
CA SER A 60 -9.19 -6.74 17.34
C SER A 60 -8.25 -7.24 16.23
N LYS A 61 -8.12 -6.47 15.15
CA LYS A 61 -7.20 -6.73 14.02
C LYS A 61 -6.90 -5.47 13.22
N ILE A 62 -5.77 -5.46 12.52
CA ILE A 62 -5.44 -4.46 11.50
C ILE A 62 -5.28 -5.18 10.17
N GLU A 63 -6.32 -5.14 9.35
CA GLU A 63 -6.38 -5.95 8.12
C GLU A 63 -6.11 -7.43 8.46
N GLY A 64 -5.03 -8.03 7.94
CA GLY A 64 -4.62 -9.40 8.24
C GLY A 64 -3.74 -9.57 9.50
N LEU A 65 -3.34 -8.49 10.17
CA LEU A 65 -2.49 -8.53 11.36
C LEU A 65 -3.31 -8.71 12.65
N THR A 66 -2.96 -9.73 13.42
CA THR A 66 -3.51 -10.03 14.76
C THR A 66 -2.55 -9.63 15.88
N ARG A 67 -3.08 -9.47 17.09
CA ARG A 67 -2.29 -9.20 18.30
C ARG A 67 -1.20 -10.24 18.53
N ALA A 68 -1.52 -11.53 18.41
CA ALA A 68 -0.57 -12.62 18.63
C ALA A 68 0.62 -12.57 17.66
N GLN A 69 0.36 -12.24 16.38
CA GLN A 69 1.44 -12.06 15.39
C GLN A 69 2.33 -10.86 15.72
N LEU A 70 1.72 -9.74 16.14
CA LEU A 70 2.45 -8.54 16.53
C LEU A 70 3.31 -8.78 17.78
N GLU A 71 2.75 -9.37 18.84
CA GLU A 71 3.46 -9.71 20.07
C GLU A 71 4.62 -10.66 19.81
N LYS A 72 4.41 -11.71 19.00
CA LYS A 72 5.48 -12.63 18.58
C LYS A 72 6.61 -11.92 17.82
N TRP A 73 6.30 -10.94 16.98
CA TRP A 73 7.33 -10.21 16.26
C TRP A 73 8.10 -9.24 17.17
N LEU A 74 7.43 -8.68 18.17
CA LEU A 74 8.03 -7.78 19.17
C LEU A 74 8.84 -8.52 20.23
N SER A 75 8.55 -9.80 20.51
CA SER A 75 9.30 -10.59 21.50
C SER A 75 10.77 -10.79 21.14
N ALA A 76 11.16 -10.52 19.89
CA ALA A 76 12.55 -10.49 19.45
C ALA A 76 13.29 -9.19 19.82
N ALA A 77 12.64 -8.23 20.50
CA ALA A 77 13.29 -7.06 21.08
C ALA A 77 13.90 -7.44 22.45
N GLY A 78 15.15 -7.05 22.68
CA GLY A 78 15.83 -7.23 23.98
C GLY A 78 15.58 -6.10 24.97
N SER A 79 14.91 -5.01 24.55
CA SER A 79 14.56 -3.89 25.42
C SER A 79 13.29 -3.16 24.96
N GLU A 80 12.69 -2.39 25.87
CA GLU A 80 11.52 -1.56 25.57
C GLU A 80 11.82 -0.46 24.53
N ALA A 81 13.04 0.08 24.52
CA ALA A 81 13.48 1.04 23.50
C ALA A 81 13.47 0.39 22.11
N GLN A 82 14.05 -0.81 21.98
CA GLN A 82 14.04 -1.57 20.73
C GLN A 82 12.61 -1.95 20.30
N ARG A 83 11.73 -2.28 21.26
CA ARG A 83 10.31 -2.55 21.00
C ARG A 83 9.61 -1.33 20.38
N LYS A 84 9.85 -0.13 20.92
CA LYS A 84 9.30 1.13 20.38
C LYS A 84 9.81 1.44 18.98
N GLU A 85 11.11 1.26 18.72
CA GLU A 85 11.67 1.46 17.37
C GLU A 85 11.09 0.48 16.36
N ARG A 86 10.93 -0.78 16.76
CA ARG A 86 10.28 -1.84 16.00
C ARG A 86 8.83 -1.48 15.64
N LEU A 87 8.05 -0.98 16.60
CA LEU A 87 6.69 -0.49 16.34
C LEU A 87 6.66 0.69 15.36
N LYS A 88 7.58 1.66 15.51
CA LYS A 88 7.70 2.79 14.58
C LYS A 88 8.00 2.31 13.15
N LYS A 89 8.83 1.28 13.01
CA LYS A 89 9.15 0.66 11.72
C LYS A 89 7.92 0.01 11.08
N LEU A 90 7.11 -0.71 11.86
CA LEU A 90 5.85 -1.28 11.35
C LEU A 90 4.81 -0.20 10.95
N ALA A 91 4.84 0.95 11.61
CA ALA A 91 4.02 2.11 11.29
C ALA A 91 4.54 2.97 10.12
N GLY A 92 5.67 2.61 9.52
CA GLY A 92 6.18 3.24 8.32
C GLY A 92 5.38 2.87 7.08
N LEU A 93 5.36 3.73 6.08
CA LEU A 93 4.85 3.44 4.74
C LEU A 93 6.02 3.45 3.77
N TYR A 94 6.13 2.41 2.95
CA TYR A 94 7.33 2.09 2.21
C TYR A 94 7.11 2.13 0.70
N GLY A 95 8.09 2.67 -0.02
CA GLY A 95 8.28 2.47 -1.45
C GLY A 95 7.22 3.08 -2.35
N TYR A 96 7.11 2.48 -3.54
CA TYR A 96 6.40 3.02 -4.70
C TYR A 96 4.94 3.37 -4.41
N THR A 97 4.24 2.50 -3.69
CA THR A 97 2.80 2.61 -3.40
C THR A 97 2.51 2.85 -1.92
N GLN A 98 3.55 3.14 -1.11
CA GLN A 98 3.44 3.46 0.32
C GLN A 98 2.78 2.33 1.15
N ILE A 99 3.23 1.10 0.95
CA ILE A 99 2.74 -0.08 1.67
C ILE A 99 3.10 0.02 3.16
N PRO A 100 2.16 -0.23 4.09
CA PRO A 100 2.45 -0.25 5.52
C PRO A 100 3.47 -1.31 5.93
N GLY A 101 4.37 -0.95 6.84
CA GLY A 101 5.43 -1.81 7.36
C GLY A 101 4.91 -3.07 8.05
N TYR A 102 3.73 -2.99 8.67
CA TYR A 102 3.11 -4.15 9.32
C TYR A 102 2.77 -5.28 8.34
N CYS A 103 2.59 -4.99 7.04
CA CYS A 103 2.39 -6.01 6.03
C CYS A 103 3.60 -6.96 5.90
N ALA A 104 4.80 -6.54 6.34
CA ALA A 104 5.95 -7.45 6.42
C ALA A 104 5.70 -8.65 7.34
N ILE A 105 4.94 -8.46 8.42
CA ILE A 105 4.55 -9.55 9.32
C ILE A 105 3.52 -10.45 8.64
N GLU A 106 2.45 -9.86 8.11
CA GLU A 106 1.36 -10.59 7.47
C GLU A 106 1.84 -11.45 6.30
N TRP A 107 2.72 -10.91 5.46
CA TRP A 107 3.22 -11.58 4.27
C TRP A 107 4.52 -12.34 4.50
N LYS A 108 4.98 -12.44 5.75
CA LYS A 108 6.24 -13.11 6.13
C LYS A 108 7.43 -12.63 5.27
N ALA A 109 7.48 -11.33 5.03
CA ALA A 109 8.46 -10.68 4.15
C ALA A 109 9.48 -9.87 4.96
N SER A 110 10.67 -9.67 4.40
CA SER A 110 11.62 -8.70 4.95
C SER A 110 11.19 -7.27 4.62
N PHE A 111 11.59 -6.29 5.44
CA PHE A 111 11.34 -4.87 5.11
C PHE A 111 11.98 -4.46 3.78
N GLY A 112 13.11 -5.05 3.40
CA GLY A 112 13.73 -4.80 2.09
C GLY A 112 12.84 -5.25 0.93
N ALA A 113 12.02 -6.29 1.10
CA ALA A 113 11.05 -6.70 0.10
C ALA A 113 9.91 -5.68 -0.09
N LEU A 114 9.63 -4.85 0.92
CA LEU A 114 8.67 -3.75 0.79
C LEU A 114 9.18 -2.59 -0.07
N THR A 115 10.45 -2.58 -0.48
CA THR A 115 11.01 -1.57 -1.40
C THR A 115 11.69 -2.19 -2.62
N ASP A 116 11.86 -3.51 -2.67
CA ASP A 116 12.26 -4.21 -3.88
C ASP A 116 11.17 -4.06 -4.95
N LYS A 117 11.51 -3.56 -6.14
CA LYS A 117 10.52 -3.13 -7.13
C LYS A 117 9.58 -4.26 -7.56
N ALA A 118 10.12 -5.42 -7.91
CA ALA A 118 9.31 -6.55 -8.39
C ALA A 118 8.38 -7.06 -7.29
N ARG A 119 8.91 -7.30 -6.08
CA ARG A 119 8.11 -7.75 -4.94
C ARG A 119 7.11 -6.69 -4.48
N HIS A 120 7.47 -5.41 -4.55
CA HIS A 120 6.62 -4.31 -4.15
C HIS A 120 5.33 -4.26 -4.96
N PHE A 121 5.41 -4.40 -6.30
CA PHE A 121 4.20 -4.40 -7.13
C PHE A 121 3.38 -5.69 -6.98
N GLN A 122 4.02 -6.84 -6.71
CA GLN A 122 3.30 -8.07 -6.32
C GLN A 122 2.54 -7.91 -5.00
N PHE A 123 3.14 -7.23 -4.02
CA PHE A 123 2.46 -6.89 -2.78
C PHE A 123 1.35 -5.87 -3.00
N ALA A 124 1.57 -4.89 -3.88
CA ALA A 124 0.58 -3.87 -4.16
C ALA A 124 -0.68 -4.45 -4.81
N ILE A 125 -0.52 -5.33 -5.81
CA ILE A 125 -1.67 -6.01 -6.43
C ILE A 125 -2.40 -6.93 -5.46
N ARG A 126 -1.66 -7.67 -4.61
CA ARG A 126 -2.26 -8.51 -3.56
C ARG A 126 -3.12 -7.69 -2.59
N ARG A 127 -2.61 -6.54 -2.15
CA ARG A 127 -3.34 -5.62 -1.27
C ARG A 127 -4.55 -5.05 -1.97
N LEU A 128 -4.41 -4.65 -3.25
CA LEU A 128 -5.52 -4.15 -4.07
C LEU A 128 -6.63 -5.20 -4.19
N ASP A 129 -6.29 -6.45 -4.52
CA ASP A 129 -7.25 -7.56 -4.60
C ASP A 129 -7.92 -7.87 -3.25
N SER A 130 -7.23 -7.69 -2.14
CA SER A 130 -7.83 -7.81 -0.81
C SER A 130 -8.87 -6.73 -0.57
N LEU A 131 -8.53 -5.47 -0.84
CA LEU A 131 -9.44 -4.33 -0.69
C LEU A 131 -10.66 -4.45 -1.60
N CYS A 132 -10.44 -4.82 -2.87
CA CYS A 132 -11.53 -5.01 -3.83
C CYS A 132 -12.47 -6.13 -3.40
N ARG A 133 -11.95 -7.26 -2.90
CA ARG A 133 -12.80 -8.35 -2.39
C ARG A 133 -13.55 -7.98 -1.12
N GLU A 134 -12.89 -7.34 -0.16
CA GLU A 134 -13.50 -6.94 1.12
C GLU A 134 -14.65 -5.96 0.92
N HIS A 135 -14.49 -5.02 -0.01
CA HIS A 135 -15.46 -3.95 -0.27
C HIS A 135 -16.31 -4.16 -1.53
N GLN A 136 -16.20 -5.33 -2.16
CA GLN A 136 -16.89 -5.69 -3.41
C GLN A 136 -16.75 -4.63 -4.51
N LEU A 137 -15.53 -4.15 -4.72
CA LEU A 137 -15.20 -3.12 -5.71
C LEU A 137 -14.58 -3.73 -6.97
N ASP A 138 -14.99 -3.22 -8.12
CA ASP A 138 -14.33 -3.51 -9.40
C ASP A 138 -13.28 -2.43 -9.71
N PRO A 139 -11.97 -2.76 -9.80
CA PRO A 139 -10.94 -1.78 -10.11
C PRO A 139 -11.06 -1.14 -11.51
N ALA A 140 -11.77 -1.77 -12.45
CA ALA A 140 -11.95 -1.23 -13.79
C ALA A 140 -13.01 -0.12 -13.82
N THR A 141 -14.11 -0.30 -13.09
CA THR A 141 -15.26 0.63 -13.11
C THR A 141 -15.32 1.55 -11.89
N GLN A 142 -14.72 1.15 -10.76
CA GLN A 142 -14.78 1.85 -9.46
C GLN A 142 -13.39 2.26 -8.93
N ALA A 143 -12.50 2.68 -9.84
CA ALA A 143 -11.12 3.02 -9.52
C ALA A 143 -10.98 4.11 -8.42
N VAL A 144 -11.93 5.04 -8.32
CA VAL A 144 -11.91 6.11 -7.31
C VAL A 144 -12.15 5.54 -5.92
N GLU A 145 -13.13 4.67 -5.77
CA GLU A 145 -13.48 3.97 -4.55
C GLU A 145 -12.33 3.05 -4.13
N VAL A 146 -11.72 2.33 -5.07
CA VAL A 146 -10.52 1.52 -4.80
C VAL A 146 -9.37 2.41 -4.31
N GLY A 147 -9.17 3.59 -4.92
CA GLY A 147 -8.20 4.58 -4.44
C GLY A 147 -8.50 5.12 -3.03
N ARG A 148 -9.78 5.29 -2.66
CA ARG A 148 -10.20 5.64 -1.28
C ARG A 148 -9.82 4.53 -0.31
N CYS A 149 -10.16 3.29 -0.66
CA CYS A 149 -9.78 2.12 0.11
C CYS A 149 -8.27 2.03 0.29
N TRP A 150 -7.50 2.28 -0.78
CA TRP A 150 -6.04 2.28 -0.71
C TRP A 150 -5.50 3.29 0.31
N ASN A 151 -6.04 4.51 0.28
CA ASN A 151 -5.54 5.60 1.13
C ASN A 151 -6.03 5.52 2.59
N THR A 152 -7.25 5.02 2.81
CA THR A 152 -7.96 5.15 4.09
C THR A 152 -8.37 3.82 4.72
N GLY A 153 -8.27 2.71 3.98
CA GLY A 153 -8.78 1.40 4.37
C GLY A 153 -10.29 1.23 4.16
N HIS A 154 -11.03 2.25 3.71
CA HIS A 154 -12.49 2.18 3.54
C HIS A 154 -12.97 2.95 2.29
N PRO A 155 -14.01 2.48 1.57
CA PRO A 155 -14.47 3.13 0.32
C PRO A 155 -15.07 4.52 0.55
N HIS A 156 -15.62 4.76 1.74
CA HIS A 156 -16.18 6.05 2.17
C HIS A 156 -15.26 6.81 3.12
N GLY A 157 -14.01 6.37 3.29
CA GLY A 157 -13.07 7.06 4.17
C GLY A 157 -12.79 8.48 3.69
N ARG A 158 -12.69 9.42 4.64
CA ARG A 158 -12.35 10.81 4.32
C ARG A 158 -10.92 10.87 3.81
N MET A 159 -10.76 11.14 2.52
CA MET A 159 -9.44 11.32 1.91
C MET A 159 -8.71 12.51 2.55
N ARG A 160 -7.38 12.39 2.69
CA ARG A 160 -6.53 13.51 3.12
C ARG A 160 -6.51 14.69 2.15
N SER A 161 -6.80 14.45 0.87
CA SER A 161 -6.86 15.49 -0.17
C SER A 161 -8.08 15.28 -1.05
N GLY A 162 -8.89 16.33 -1.24
CA GLY A 162 -10.02 16.30 -2.17
C GLY A 162 -9.62 16.06 -3.63
N LEU A 163 -8.35 16.29 -3.98
CA LEU A 163 -7.83 16.10 -5.34
C LEU A 163 -7.30 14.69 -5.61
N TYR A 164 -7.18 13.82 -4.61
CA TYR A 164 -6.57 12.48 -4.79
C TYR A 164 -7.36 11.65 -5.82
N SER A 165 -8.70 11.63 -5.70
CA SER A 165 -9.60 10.93 -6.64
C SER A 165 -9.44 11.44 -8.08
N TRP A 166 -9.36 12.76 -8.24
CA TRP A 166 -9.21 13.39 -9.54
C TRP A 166 -7.85 13.06 -10.16
N ARG A 167 -6.76 13.22 -9.39
CA ARG A 167 -5.40 12.88 -9.85
C ARG A 167 -5.28 11.41 -10.24
N LEU A 168 -5.91 10.52 -9.47
CA LEU A 168 -5.92 9.09 -9.77
C LEU A 168 -6.52 8.82 -11.16
N ARG A 169 -7.73 9.34 -11.43
CA ARG A 169 -8.40 9.16 -12.73
C ARG A 169 -7.60 9.75 -13.90
N GLU A 170 -7.11 10.98 -13.76
CA GLU A 170 -6.31 11.60 -14.83
C GLU A 170 -5.02 10.82 -15.11
N ARG A 171 -4.36 10.31 -14.06
CA ARG A 171 -3.14 9.52 -14.21
C ARG A 171 -3.39 8.16 -14.85
N MET A 172 -4.51 7.51 -14.52
CA MET A 172 -4.93 6.29 -15.21
C MET A 172 -5.17 6.53 -16.69
N ARG A 173 -5.91 7.60 -17.04
CA ARG A 173 -6.17 7.99 -18.43
C ARG A 173 -4.87 8.19 -19.20
N TRP A 174 -3.97 9.04 -18.68
CA TRP A 174 -2.67 9.29 -19.32
C TRP A 174 -1.81 8.05 -19.44
N TYR A 175 -1.79 7.18 -18.43
CA TYR A 175 -1.04 5.93 -18.51
C TYR A 175 -1.60 5.01 -19.60
N GLY A 176 -2.92 4.84 -19.65
CA GLY A 176 -3.58 4.03 -20.68
C GLY A 176 -3.40 4.57 -22.09
N GLU A 177 -3.39 5.89 -22.28
CA GLU A 177 -3.06 6.53 -23.57
C GLU A 177 -1.61 6.21 -24.00
N MET A 178 -0.66 6.22 -23.06
CA MET A 178 0.75 5.90 -23.34
C MET A 178 0.99 4.42 -23.66
N GLU A 179 0.15 3.50 -23.20
CA GLU A 179 0.27 2.06 -23.50
C GLU A 179 -0.28 1.69 -24.88
N LYS A 180 -1.09 2.56 -25.50
CA LYS A 180 -1.63 2.36 -26.86
C LYS A 180 -0.70 2.84 -27.97
N GLY A 181 0.34 3.60 -27.64
CA GLY A 181 1.35 4.15 -28.56
C GLY A 181 2.73 3.60 -28.30
#